data_AF-A0A1F5CTI0-F1
#
_entry.id   AF-A0A1F5CTI0-F1
#
_cell.length_a   1.000
_cell.length_b   1.000
_cell.length_c   1.000
_cell.angle_alpha   90.00
_cell.angle_beta   90.00
_cell.angle_gamma   90.00
#
_symmetry.space_group_name_H-M   'P 1'
#
loop_
_entity.id
_entity.type
_entity.pdbx_description
1 polymer ?
#
loop_
_entity_poly.entity_id
_entity_poly.type
_entity_poly.pdbx_seq_one_letter_code
_entity_poly.pdbx_strand_id
1 'polypeptide(L)'
;MTLGGQIGLPRMWDVYPIRIALVEALTKKQGVSTDVELYDLLKKSYDDLNHRSLNRVLMKLEVEGMIHVSSLTKTKRRVELKAASKDQERA
;
A
#
# COMPACT_ATOMS: atom_id res chain seq x y z
N MET A 1 -33.36 16.53 23.80
CA MET A 1 -32.08 16.37 24.52
C MET A 1 -31.83 14.89 24.76
N THR A 2 -30.98 14.26 23.95
CA THR A 2 -30.12 13.15 24.39
C THR A 2 -28.93 13.12 23.44
N LEU A 3 -27.76 13.40 24.01
CA LEU A 3 -26.46 13.29 23.37
C LEU A 3 -26.17 11.81 23.16
N GLY A 4 -26.07 11.38 21.91
CA GLY A 4 -25.59 10.05 21.53
C GLY A 4 -24.40 10.23 20.61
N GLY A 5 -23.23 10.51 21.18
CA GLY A 5 -21.98 10.60 20.43
C GLY A 5 -21.78 9.32 19.63
N GLN A 6 -21.79 9.45 18.30
CA GLN A 6 -21.30 8.40 17.43
C GLN A 6 -19.82 8.23 17.72
N ILE A 7 -19.50 7.21 18.50
CA ILE A 7 -18.14 6.70 18.64
C ILE A 7 -17.74 6.26 17.23
N GLY A 8 -16.92 7.07 16.56
CA GLY A 8 -16.31 6.74 15.29
C GLY A 8 -15.37 5.54 15.49
N LEU A 9 -15.93 4.34 15.43
CA LEU A 9 -15.14 3.12 15.38
C LEU A 9 -14.18 3.24 14.19
N PRO A 10 -12.89 2.93 14.35
CA PRO A 10 -11.98 2.94 13.22
C PRO A 10 -12.55 2.00 12.16
N ARG A 11 -12.79 2.50 10.95
CA ARG A 11 -13.27 1.70 9.83
C ARG A 11 -12.23 0.62 9.55
N MET A 12 -12.39 -0.56 10.15
CA MET A 12 -11.58 -1.76 9.88
C MET A 12 -11.66 -2.21 8.40
N TRP A 13 -12.52 -1.55 7.62
CA TRP A 13 -12.82 -1.74 6.22
C TRP A 13 -11.90 -0.90 5.31
N ASP A 14 -11.14 0.07 5.86
CA ASP A 14 -10.41 1.08 5.08
C ASP A 14 -8.94 0.72 4.76
N VAL A 15 -8.35 -0.29 5.42
CA VAL A 15 -6.89 -0.47 5.38
C VAL A 15 -6.43 -1.76 4.70
N TYR A 16 -7.31 -2.74 4.54
CA TYR A 16 -6.97 -4.03 3.95
C TYR A 16 -7.10 -4.15 2.42
N PRO A 17 -8.11 -3.55 1.74
CA PRO A 17 -8.29 -3.80 0.31
C PRO A 17 -7.17 -3.16 -0.54
N ILE A 18 -6.72 -1.96 -0.18
CA ILE A 18 -5.65 -1.27 -0.93
C ILE A 18 -4.30 -2.00 -0.79
N ARG A 19 -3.99 -2.53 0.39
CA ARG A 19 -2.74 -3.26 0.64
C ARG A 19 -2.68 -4.54 -0.21
N ILE A 20 -3.77 -5.30 -0.22
CA ILE A 20 -3.89 -6.51 -1.05
C ILE A 20 -3.79 -6.14 -2.53
N ALA A 21 -4.58 -5.16 -2.98
CA ALA A 21 -4.60 -4.73 -4.37
C ALA A 21 -3.22 -4.22 -4.84
N LEU A 22 -2.44 -3.59 -3.97
CA LEU A 22 -1.09 -3.12 -4.29
C LEU A 22 -0.12 -4.29 -4.51
N VAL A 23 -0.13 -5.29 -3.62
CA VAL A 23 0.70 -6.49 -3.77
C VAL A 23 0.30 -7.29 -5.01
N GLU A 24 -1.00 -7.42 -5.27
CA GLU A 24 -1.51 -8.05 -6.49
C GLU A 24 -1.09 -7.29 -7.75
N ALA A 25 -1.19 -5.96 -7.75
CA ALA A 25 -0.78 -5.11 -8.87
C ALA A 25 0.72 -5.26 -9.16
N LEU A 26 1.55 -5.29 -8.12
CA LEU A 26 2.98 -5.57 -8.25
C LEU A 26 3.23 -6.97 -8.80
N THR A 27 2.53 -7.99 -8.28
CA THR A 27 2.68 -9.38 -8.73
C THR A 27 2.35 -9.53 -10.23
N LYS A 28 1.26 -8.89 -10.68
CA LYS A 28 0.88 -8.84 -12.11
C LYS A 28 1.92 -8.13 -12.98
N LYS A 29 2.68 -7.20 -12.40
CA LYS A 29 3.78 -6.46 -13.04
C LYS A 29 5.17 -7.08 -12.75
N GLN A 30 5.26 -8.39 -12.57
CA GLN A 30 6.54 -9.11 -12.37
C GLN A 30 7.31 -8.64 -11.12
N GLY A 31 6.59 -8.16 -10.12
CA GLY A 31 7.13 -7.73 -8.83
C GLY A 31 7.76 -6.34 -8.83
N VAL A 32 7.69 -5.57 -9.92
CA VAL A 32 8.30 -4.23 -10.00
C VAL A 32 7.35 -3.24 -10.68
N SER A 33 7.16 -2.06 -10.10
CA SER A 33 6.43 -0.96 -10.74
C SER A 33 6.87 0.39 -10.18
N THR A 34 6.21 1.48 -10.59
CA THR A 34 6.42 2.82 -10.03
C THR A 34 5.24 3.23 -9.17
N ASP A 35 5.47 4.12 -8.21
CA ASP A 35 4.40 4.65 -7.35
C ASP A 35 3.30 5.37 -8.15
N VAL A 36 3.66 6.00 -9.26
CA VAL A 36 2.72 6.64 -10.20
C VAL A 36 1.85 5.60 -10.90
N GLU A 37 2.44 4.56 -11.48
CA GLU A 37 1.67 3.49 -12.14
C GLU A 37 0.75 2.75 -11.18
N LEU A 38 1.23 2.49 -9.95
CA LEU A 38 0.43 1.87 -8.90
C LEU A 38 -0.73 2.77 -8.49
N TYR A 39 -0.50 4.09 -8.37
CA TYR A 39 -1.56 5.05 -8.09
C TYR A 39 -2.63 5.03 -9.19
N ASP A 40 -2.23 5.15 -10.45
CA ASP A 40 -3.16 5.20 -11.59
C ASP A 40 -3.97 3.91 -11.73
N LEU A 41 -3.36 2.76 -11.43
CA LEU A 41 -4.04 1.47 -11.45
C LEU A 41 -5.07 1.36 -10.32
N LEU A 42 -4.66 1.69 -9.09
CA LEU A 42 -5.53 1.57 -7.91
C LEU A 42 -6.63 2.64 -7.91
N LYS A 43 -6.37 3.85 -8.41
CA LYS A 43 -7.36 4.93 -8.49
C LYS A 43 -8.58 4.57 -9.35
N LYS A 44 -8.42 3.69 -10.34
CA LYS A 44 -9.53 3.17 -11.16
C LYS A 44 -10.52 2.31 -10.38
N SER A 45 -10.05 1.67 -9.30
CA SER A 45 -10.87 0.78 -8.46
C SER A 45 -11.26 1.40 -7.13
N TYR A 46 -10.53 2.42 -6.67
CA TYR A 46 -10.73 3.08 -5.38
C TYR A 46 -10.80 4.60 -5.58
N ASP A 47 -12.01 5.14 -5.71
CA ASP A 47 -12.23 6.57 -5.99
C ASP A 47 -11.74 7.47 -4.85
N ASP A 48 -11.79 7.01 -3.60
CA ASP A 48 -11.29 7.76 -2.44
C ASP A 48 -9.76 7.69 -2.26
N LEU A 49 -9.05 6.97 -3.15
CA LEU A 49 -7.60 6.88 -3.08
C LEU A 49 -6.95 8.24 -3.37
N ASN A 50 -6.11 8.69 -2.46
CA ASN A 50 -5.26 9.85 -2.61
C ASN A 50 -3.79 9.48 -2.37
N HIS A 51 -2.88 10.36 -2.79
CA HIS A 51 -1.43 10.12 -2.64
C HIS A 51 -1.00 9.92 -1.18
N ARG A 52 -1.67 10.56 -0.21
CA ARG A 52 -1.36 10.37 1.22
C ARG A 52 -1.71 8.96 1.69
N SER A 53 -2.86 8.43 1.27
CA SER A 53 -3.27 7.05 1.57
C SER A 53 -2.33 6.04 0.91
N LEU A 54 -1.98 6.23 -0.36
CA LEU A 54 -1.01 5.36 -1.04
C LEU A 54 0.35 5.39 -0.33
N ASN A 55 0.85 6.58 0.04
CA ASN A 55 2.11 6.72 0.75
C ASN A 55 2.11 5.99 2.10
N ARG A 56 1.01 6.06 2.86
CA ARG A 56 0.89 5.31 4.13
C ARG A 56 0.94 3.80 3.91
N VAL A 57 0.29 3.29 2.86
CA VAL A 57 0.30 1.86 2.53
C VAL A 57 1.70 1.42 2.10
N LEU A 58 2.37 2.17 1.23
CA LEU A 58 3.75 1.90 0.82
C LEU A 58 4.71 1.91 2.01
N MET A 59 4.64 2.93 2.87
CA MET A 59 5.47 3.00 4.08
C MET A 59 5.23 1.81 5.00
N LYS A 60 3.96 1.42 5.20
CA LYS A 60 3.61 0.27 6.05
C LYS A 60 4.18 -1.03 5.49
N LEU A 61 3.99 -1.28 4.19
CA LEU A 61 4.51 -2.49 3.52
C LEU A 61 6.04 -2.55 3.48
N GLU A 62 6.70 -1.40 3.38
CA GLU A 62 8.16 -1.31 3.41
C GLU A 62 8.71 -1.61 4.81
N VAL A 63 8.10 -1.06 5.86
CA VAL A 63 8.44 -1.35 7.26
C VAL A 63 8.20 -2.82 7.60
N GLU A 64 7.11 -3.41 7.08
CA GLU A 64 6.79 -4.84 7.22
C GLU A 64 7.70 -5.75 6.37
N GLY A 65 8.58 -5.18 5.54
CA GLY A 65 9.54 -5.94 4.74
C GLY A 65 8.93 -6.66 3.53
N MET A 66 7.72 -6.31 3.12
CA MET A 66 7.06 -6.93 1.96
C MET A 66 7.48 -6.30 0.63
N ILE A 67 7.83 -5.02 0.67
CA ILE A 67 8.31 -4.28 -0.50
C ILE A 67 9.59 -3.54 -0.18
N HIS A 68 10.27 -3.10 -1.24
CA HIS A 68 11.33 -2.12 -1.19
C HIS A 68 10.94 -0.91 -2.04
N VAL A 69 11.09 0.30 -1.50
CA VAL A 69 10.84 1.55 -2.22
C VAL A 69 12.16 2.28 -2.41
N SER A 70 12.50 2.60 -3.66
CA SER A 70 13.70 3.34 -4.00
C SER A 70 13.39 4.55 -4.87
N SER A 71 14.20 5.61 -4.77
CA SER A 71 14.05 6.78 -5.61
C SER A 71 14.50 6.47 -7.04
N LEU A 72 13.64 6.69 -8.04
CA LEU A 72 14.01 6.58 -9.46
C LEU A 72 14.36 7.95 -10.04
N THR A 73 13.58 8.99 -9.68
CA THR A 73 13.84 10.40 -9.98
C THR A 73 13.39 11.26 -8.81
N LYS A 74 13.54 12.59 -8.88
CA LYS A 74 13.05 13.52 -7.84
C LYS A 74 11.57 13.34 -7.50
N THR A 75 10.76 12.86 -8.44
CA THR A 75 9.30 12.75 -8.28
C THR A 75 8.75 11.34 -8.43
N LYS A 76 9.56 10.37 -8.84
CA LYS A 76 9.13 8.99 -9.09
C LYS A 76 9.90 8.02 -8.21
N ARG A 77 9.19 7.06 -7.65
CA ARG A 77 9.75 5.98 -6.85
C ARG A 77 9.51 4.65 -7.54
N ARG A 78 10.53 3.80 -7.50
CA ARG A 78 10.43 2.39 -7.87
C ARG A 78 9.96 1.61 -6.65
N VAL A 79 9.04 0.68 -6.87
CA VAL A 79 8.47 -0.19 -5.84
C VAL A 79 8.65 -1.63 -6.29
N GLU A 80 9.27 -2.43 -5.43
CA GLU A 80 9.66 -3.81 -5.74
C GLU A 80 9.13 -4.75 -4.64
N LEU A 81 8.56 -5.91 -5.01
CA LEU A 81 8.26 -6.96 -4.05
C LEU A 81 9.57 -7.53 -3.53
N LYS A 82 9.68 -7.69 -2.21
CA LYS A 82 10.70 -8.56 -1.65
C LYS A 82 10.24 -9.99 -1.90
N ALA A 83 11.04 -10.76 -2.65
CA ALA A 83 10.86 -12.21 -2.71
C ALA A 83 10.73 -12.72 -1.27
N ALA A 84 9.82 -13.65 -1.02
CA ALA A 84 9.59 -14.22 0.30
C ALA A 84 10.89 -14.81 0.85
N SER A 85 11.66 -13.98 1.52
CA SER A 85 12.88 -14.37 2.17
C SER A 85 12.48 -15.24 3.34
N LYS A 86 12.90 -16.49 3.30
CA LYS A 86 12.89 -17.48 4.38
C LYS A 86 13.62 -17.02 5.67
N ASP A 87 13.90 -15.72 5.81
CA ASP A 87 14.59 -15.12 6.96
C ASP A 87 13.68 -15.01 8.19
N GLN A 88 12.38 -15.27 8.05
CA GLN A 88 11.43 -15.26 9.17
C GLN A 88 11.45 -16.55 10.02
N GLU A 89 12.31 -17.53 9.69
CA GLU A 89 12.38 -18.86 10.31
C GLU A 89 13.69 -19.11 11.08
N ARG A 90 14.55 -18.08 11.24
CA ARG A 90 15.79 -18.13 12.03
C ARG A 90 15.69 -17.23 13.27
N ALA A 91 14.86 -17.61 14.22
CA ALA A 91 14.90 -17.11 15.59
C ALA A 91 14.59 -18.25 16.55
#